data_AF-A0A0F7JYM2-F1
#
_entry.id   AF-A0A0F7JYM2-F1
#
_cell.length_a   1.000
_cell.length_b   1.000
_cell.length_c   1.000
_cell.angle_alpha   90.00
_cell.angle_beta   90.00
_cell.angle_gamma   90.00
#
_symmetry.space_group_name_H-M   'P 1'
#
loop_
_entity.id
_entity.type
_entity.pdbx_description
1 polymer ?
#
loop_
_entity_poly.entity_id
_entity_poly.type
_entity_poly.pdbx_seq_one_letter_code
_entity_poly.pdbx_strand_id
1 'polypeptide(L)'
;MNAVTRKKQTLIVAALGLVALGLLAVIFYSPIWWVSLTAPNYPEEAFPDGVRIHFHMNGVFNGCQKVEKAEIHEDIALDCVHEMDTINHYVGMYPIAAGGPVERGLGQFLMVFMGIMVVGFVCTKPKVRVAIMGVGFAGLFIWMYLTIYGDDGFRLQNAGYVEAMVTSMDQEAADASEEDDSEIVIGGIVGALKESLEESGVVVELPSDKEAKTDGASAAGADSHKLRMIQQLKQTYEKDFEQGRVSEPWNGSNFQVMTWHYGKSLGRYFNNPEEIVPMVANLKIAIHVVIAGLAGAMLLLLFGARKNGGILYWLLVLVPMALPLFFIIDYAAWLWWYGHTLNAMGAFAVKPFMPTVFGDGKVAQFATHSYPYTGFFLMLVLSPVLAVAALIRKKQFKEN
;
A
#
# COMPACT_ATOMS: atom_id res chain seq x y z
N MET A 1 33.09 15.49 -30.06
CA MET A 1 32.43 16.43 -29.13
C MET A 1 33.40 16.86 -28.03
N ASN A 2 33.53 18.16 -27.71
CA ASN A 2 34.52 18.65 -26.73
C ASN A 2 34.16 18.26 -25.27
N ALA A 3 35.17 18.14 -24.41
CA ALA A 3 35.01 17.69 -23.01
C ALA A 3 34.00 18.53 -22.20
N VAL A 4 33.90 19.82 -22.49
CA VAL A 4 32.93 20.75 -21.88
C VAL A 4 31.48 20.34 -22.16
N THR A 5 31.17 19.97 -23.40
CA THR A 5 29.81 19.56 -23.80
C THR A 5 29.41 18.25 -23.14
N ARG A 6 30.34 17.29 -22.99
CA ARG A 6 30.13 16.05 -22.25
C ARG A 6 29.86 16.29 -20.77
N LYS A 7 30.59 17.21 -20.14
CA LYS A 7 30.37 17.59 -18.73
C LYS A 7 28.99 18.22 -18.54
N LYS A 8 28.57 19.11 -19.45
CA LYS A 8 27.24 19.73 -19.44
C LYS A 8 26.11 18.70 -19.57
N GLN A 9 26.22 17.76 -20.52
CA GLN A 9 25.23 16.68 -20.68
C GLN A 9 25.11 15.80 -19.42
N THR A 10 26.23 15.42 -18.81
CA THR A 10 26.21 14.65 -17.55
C THR A 10 25.50 15.41 -16.43
N LEU A 11 25.72 16.74 -16.31
CA LEU A 11 25.04 17.57 -15.32
C LEU A 11 23.52 17.64 -15.58
N ILE A 12 23.10 17.76 -16.83
CA ILE A 12 21.67 17.74 -17.18
C ILE A 12 21.04 16.40 -16.82
N VAL A 13 21.67 15.27 -17.17
CA VAL A 13 21.17 13.94 -16.79
C VAL A 13 21.12 13.77 -15.27
N ALA A 14 22.09 14.31 -14.53
CA ALA A 14 22.07 14.29 -13.08
C ALA A 14 20.90 15.12 -12.49
N ALA A 15 20.65 16.32 -13.02
CA ALA A 15 19.52 17.15 -12.59
C ALA A 15 18.17 16.46 -12.87
N LEU A 16 17.99 15.87 -14.06
CA LEU A 16 16.80 15.09 -14.39
C LEU A 16 16.67 13.84 -13.50
N GLY A 17 17.78 13.19 -13.16
CA GLY A 17 17.81 12.08 -12.21
C GLY A 17 17.37 12.50 -10.81
N LEU A 18 17.79 13.66 -10.32
CA LEU A 18 17.32 14.20 -9.03
C LEU A 18 15.83 14.51 -9.03
N VAL A 19 15.31 15.10 -10.12
CA VAL A 19 13.87 15.33 -10.30
C VAL A 19 13.12 14.00 -10.28
N ALA A 20 13.61 12.98 -10.99
CA ALA A 20 13.01 11.66 -11.01
C ALA A 20 12.99 10.99 -9.62
N LEU A 21 14.06 11.14 -8.82
CA LEU A 21 14.09 10.64 -7.44
C LEU A 21 13.07 11.34 -6.54
N GLY A 22 12.94 12.67 -6.67
CA GLY A 22 11.92 13.44 -5.97
C GLY A 22 10.50 13.00 -6.35
N LEU A 23 10.24 12.81 -7.65
CA LEU A 23 8.96 12.30 -8.13
C LEU A 23 8.65 10.91 -7.57
N LEU A 24 9.61 9.98 -7.58
CA LEU A 24 9.42 8.64 -7.00
C LEU A 24 9.04 8.69 -5.52
N ALA A 25 9.68 9.57 -4.74
CA ALA A 25 9.35 9.75 -3.33
C ALA A 25 7.92 10.29 -3.13
N VAL A 26 7.51 11.29 -3.93
CA VAL A 26 6.15 11.86 -3.85
C VAL A 26 5.09 10.86 -4.31
N ILE A 27 5.36 10.11 -5.38
CA ILE A 27 4.45 9.09 -5.92
C ILE A 27 4.09 8.04 -4.86
N PHE A 28 5.06 7.63 -4.04
CA PHE A 28 4.84 6.58 -3.03
C PHE A 28 3.74 6.94 -2.01
N TYR A 29 3.61 8.23 -1.67
CA TYR A 29 2.60 8.71 -0.71
C TYR A 29 1.35 9.30 -1.38
N SER A 30 1.33 9.38 -2.71
CA SER A 30 0.22 10.01 -3.42
C SER A 30 -0.85 8.98 -3.81
N PRO A 31 -2.14 9.34 -3.71
CA PRO A 31 -3.21 8.54 -4.30
C PRO A 31 -3.01 8.41 -5.81
N ILE A 32 -2.89 7.19 -6.31
CA ILE A 32 -2.55 6.89 -7.70
C ILE A 32 -3.82 6.79 -8.54
N TRP A 33 -4.82 6.10 -8.01
CA TRP A 33 -6.07 5.81 -8.69
C TRP A 33 -7.20 5.85 -7.68
N TRP A 34 -8.41 6.20 -8.12
CA TRP A 34 -9.58 6.13 -7.27
C TRP A 34 -10.67 5.32 -7.94
N VAL A 35 -11.44 4.63 -7.11
CA VAL A 35 -12.66 3.93 -7.51
C VAL A 35 -13.79 4.41 -6.63
N SER A 36 -14.96 4.61 -7.23
CA SER A 36 -16.19 4.91 -6.52
C SER A 36 -17.34 4.03 -7.01
N LEU A 37 -18.20 3.64 -6.08
CA LEU A 37 -19.52 3.05 -6.36
C LEU A 37 -20.63 4.03 -6.00
N THR A 38 -21.54 4.26 -6.94
CA THR A 38 -22.78 5.01 -6.70
C THR A 38 -23.99 4.10 -6.93
N ALA A 39 -25.00 4.23 -6.08
CA ALA A 39 -26.27 3.51 -6.22
C ALA A 39 -27.38 4.26 -5.48
N PRO A 40 -28.67 3.96 -5.75
CA PRO A 40 -29.79 4.61 -5.07
C PRO A 40 -29.76 4.48 -3.54
N ASN A 41 -29.14 3.42 -3.02
CA ASN A 41 -28.95 3.19 -1.57
C ASN A 41 -27.87 4.07 -0.94
N TYR A 42 -27.03 4.72 -1.76
CA TYR A 42 -25.96 5.62 -1.36
C TYR A 42 -26.29 7.02 -1.90
N PRO A 43 -27.20 7.75 -1.23
CA PRO A 43 -27.70 9.04 -1.70
C PRO A 43 -26.58 10.08 -1.78
N GLU A 44 -26.60 10.94 -2.80
CA GLU A 44 -25.60 12.01 -3.00
C GLU A 44 -25.52 12.96 -1.79
N GLU A 45 -26.58 13.04 -0.98
CA GLU A 45 -26.58 13.86 0.21
C GLU A 45 -25.59 13.38 1.28
N ALA A 46 -25.41 12.06 1.43
CA ALA A 46 -24.49 11.43 2.38
C ALA A 46 -23.21 10.92 1.70
N PHE A 47 -23.29 10.56 0.42
CA PHE A 47 -22.19 10.03 -0.39
C PHE A 47 -22.03 10.87 -1.66
N PRO A 48 -21.57 12.14 -1.57
CA PRO A 48 -21.47 13.02 -2.74
C PRO A 48 -20.52 12.47 -3.81
N ASP A 49 -19.51 11.72 -3.39
CA ASP A 49 -18.53 11.07 -4.25
C ASP A 49 -18.80 9.56 -4.41
N GLY A 50 -19.93 9.04 -3.91
CA GLY A 50 -20.20 7.62 -3.75
C GLY A 50 -19.32 6.94 -2.69
N VAL A 51 -19.32 5.62 -2.66
CA VAL A 51 -18.41 4.81 -1.83
C VAL A 51 -17.03 4.83 -2.48
N ARG A 52 -16.21 5.80 -2.09
CA ARG A 52 -14.92 6.09 -2.74
C ARG A 52 -13.74 5.52 -1.95
N ILE A 53 -12.83 4.88 -2.68
CA ILE A 53 -11.53 4.40 -2.18
C ILE A 53 -10.38 4.93 -3.02
N HIS A 54 -9.20 5.06 -2.40
CA HIS A 54 -7.96 5.49 -3.06
C HIS A 54 -6.91 4.38 -3.03
N PHE A 55 -6.38 4.05 -4.20
CA PHE A 55 -5.24 3.14 -4.35
C PHE A 55 -3.93 3.92 -4.27
N HIS A 56 -3.05 3.50 -3.37
CA HIS A 56 -1.70 4.02 -3.20
C HIS A 56 -0.67 2.89 -3.38
N MET A 57 0.61 3.23 -3.47
CA MET A 57 1.70 2.23 -3.56
C MET A 57 1.80 1.36 -2.30
N ASN A 58 1.28 1.84 -1.17
CA ASN A 58 1.43 1.24 0.15
C ASN A 58 0.11 0.79 0.78
N GLY A 59 -1.02 0.88 0.08
CA GLY A 59 -2.31 0.56 0.69
C GLY A 59 -3.51 1.00 -0.14
N VAL A 60 -4.69 0.67 0.38
CA VAL A 60 -5.96 1.23 -0.07
C VAL A 60 -6.54 2.01 1.10
N PHE A 61 -6.92 3.26 0.84
CA PHE A 61 -7.32 4.21 1.87
C PHE A 61 -8.73 4.74 1.61
N ASN A 62 -9.37 5.19 2.69
CA ASN A 62 -10.70 5.80 2.63
C ASN A 62 -10.67 7.07 1.77
N GLY A 63 -11.58 7.16 0.80
CA GLY A 63 -11.78 8.34 -0.04
C GLY A 63 -13.03 9.15 0.29
N CYS A 64 -13.82 8.69 1.27
CA CYS A 64 -14.99 9.42 1.72
C CYS A 64 -14.61 10.56 2.67
N GLN A 65 -15.35 11.65 2.56
CA GLN A 65 -15.14 12.87 3.33
C GLN A 65 -16.26 13.01 4.37
N LYS A 66 -15.96 13.70 5.47
CA LYS A 66 -16.99 14.06 6.45
C LYS A 66 -18.03 14.96 5.77
N VAL A 67 -19.31 14.65 5.97
CA VAL A 67 -20.41 15.47 5.48
C VAL A 67 -21.03 16.22 6.66
N GLU A 68 -20.90 17.55 6.67
CA GLU A 68 -21.56 18.42 7.64
C GLU A 68 -22.85 19.01 7.03
N LYS A 69 -24.02 18.54 7.47
CA LYS A 69 -25.32 19.11 7.08
C LYS A 69 -26.24 19.30 8.30
N ALA A 70 -27.20 20.23 8.19
CA ALA A 70 -28.10 20.61 9.28
C ALA A 70 -29.00 19.48 9.84
N GLU A 71 -29.20 18.40 9.07
CA GLU A 71 -29.99 17.22 9.46
C GLU A 71 -29.16 15.92 9.59
N ILE A 72 -27.89 15.95 9.18
CA ILE A 72 -26.98 14.80 9.22
C ILE A 72 -25.67 15.30 9.83
N HIS A 73 -25.44 14.97 11.10
CA HIS A 73 -24.17 15.16 11.78
C HIS A 73 -23.47 13.80 11.88
N GLU A 74 -22.37 13.65 11.17
CA GLU A 74 -21.48 12.49 11.30
C GLU A 74 -20.17 12.96 11.94
N ASP A 75 -19.88 12.49 13.15
CA ASP A 75 -18.69 12.89 13.92
C ASP A 75 -17.38 12.36 13.29
N ILE A 76 -17.47 11.31 12.45
CA ILE A 76 -16.35 10.60 11.83
C ILE A 76 -16.67 10.38 10.34
N ALA A 77 -15.66 10.45 9.47
CA ALA A 77 -15.85 10.14 8.05
C ALA A 77 -16.19 8.66 7.90
N LEU A 78 -17.24 8.36 7.15
CA LEU A 78 -17.65 6.98 6.90
C LEU A 78 -16.52 6.16 6.26
N ASP A 79 -16.32 4.93 6.73
CA ASP A 79 -15.30 4.02 6.21
C ASP A 79 -15.73 3.39 4.90
N CYS A 80 -15.40 4.04 3.78
CA CYS A 80 -15.77 3.53 2.46
C CYS A 80 -14.96 2.31 2.01
N VAL A 81 -13.87 1.95 2.72
CA VAL A 81 -13.22 0.66 2.49
C VAL A 81 -14.09 -0.46 3.05
N HIS A 82 -14.66 -0.26 4.25
CA HIS A 82 -15.63 -1.19 4.84
C HIS A 82 -16.85 -1.40 3.95
N GLU A 83 -17.47 -0.30 3.51
CA GLU A 83 -18.67 -0.36 2.68
C GLU A 83 -18.39 -1.09 1.36
N MET A 84 -17.24 -0.80 0.74
CA MET A 84 -16.82 -1.50 -0.47
C MET A 84 -16.60 -3.00 -0.24
N ASP A 85 -15.96 -3.39 0.87
CA ASP A 85 -15.76 -4.79 1.22
C ASP A 85 -17.07 -5.53 1.54
N THR A 86 -18.02 -4.83 2.17
CA THR A 86 -19.38 -5.33 2.41
C THR A 86 -20.10 -5.58 1.07
N ILE A 87 -20.04 -4.64 0.14
CA ILE A 87 -20.59 -4.80 -1.22
C ILE A 87 -19.90 -5.96 -1.95
N ASN A 88 -18.57 -6.04 -1.88
CA ASN A 88 -17.79 -7.12 -2.49
C ASN A 88 -18.24 -8.48 -1.96
N HIS A 89 -18.38 -8.61 -0.63
CA HIS A 89 -18.84 -9.83 0.01
C HIS A 89 -20.20 -10.29 -0.53
N TYR A 90 -21.17 -9.38 -0.67
CA TYR A 90 -22.50 -9.70 -1.19
C TYR A 90 -22.48 -10.28 -2.61
N VAL A 91 -21.55 -9.85 -3.47
CA VAL A 91 -21.40 -10.36 -4.84
C VAL A 91 -20.36 -11.48 -4.97
N GLY A 92 -19.82 -11.97 -3.84
CA GLY A 92 -18.81 -13.03 -3.82
C GLY A 92 -17.39 -12.57 -4.13
N MET A 93 -17.12 -11.27 -4.25
CA MET A 93 -15.75 -10.76 -4.38
C MET A 93 -15.04 -10.78 -3.02
N TYR A 94 -13.78 -11.19 -3.02
CA TYR A 94 -12.90 -11.10 -1.84
C TYR A 94 -12.69 -9.65 -1.38
N PRO A 95 -12.38 -9.43 -0.09
CA PRO A 95 -12.12 -8.09 0.43
C PRO A 95 -10.89 -7.46 -0.24
N ILE A 96 -10.84 -6.13 -0.27
CA ILE A 96 -9.78 -5.31 -0.89
C ILE A 96 -8.39 -5.69 -0.35
N ALA A 97 -8.32 -6.09 0.91
CA ALA A 97 -7.10 -6.57 1.54
C ALA A 97 -6.50 -7.83 0.87
N ALA A 98 -7.29 -8.61 0.11
CA ALA A 98 -6.81 -9.79 -0.60
C ALA A 98 -6.03 -9.47 -1.88
N GLY A 99 -6.21 -8.28 -2.46
CA GLY A 99 -5.60 -7.90 -3.73
C GLY A 99 -4.21 -7.31 -3.54
N GLY A 100 -3.25 -7.68 -4.39
CA GLY A 100 -1.89 -7.13 -4.37
C GLY A 100 -1.17 -7.22 -3.02
N PRO A 101 -1.24 -8.34 -2.27
CA PRO A 101 -0.66 -8.42 -0.93
C PRO A 101 0.86 -8.26 -0.97
N VAL A 102 1.52 -8.84 -1.98
CA VAL A 102 2.98 -8.77 -2.13
C VAL A 102 3.41 -7.40 -2.61
N GLU A 103 2.71 -6.83 -3.60
CA GLU A 103 3.01 -5.55 -4.21
C GLU A 103 2.89 -4.41 -3.19
N ARG A 104 1.82 -4.40 -2.39
CA ARG A 104 1.63 -3.42 -1.31
C ARG A 104 2.63 -3.63 -0.17
N GLY A 105 2.85 -4.89 0.25
CA GLY A 105 3.79 -5.22 1.33
C GLY A 105 5.26 -4.95 0.99
N LEU A 106 5.62 -4.99 -0.30
CA LEU A 106 6.97 -4.69 -0.78
C LEU A 106 7.11 -3.32 -1.45
N GLY A 107 6.05 -2.52 -1.52
CA GLY A 107 6.00 -1.28 -2.29
C GLY A 107 7.15 -0.31 -1.98
N GLN A 108 7.48 -0.14 -0.69
CA GLN A 108 8.59 0.74 -0.28
C GLN A 108 9.95 0.26 -0.82
N PHE A 109 10.17 -1.05 -0.85
CA PHE A 109 11.42 -1.64 -1.35
C PHE A 109 11.51 -1.52 -2.86
N LEU A 110 10.39 -1.71 -3.58
CA LEU A 110 10.31 -1.56 -5.03
C LEU A 110 10.62 -0.11 -5.46
N MET A 111 10.09 0.88 -4.73
CA MET A 111 10.36 2.29 -5.01
C MET A 111 11.84 2.65 -4.76
N VAL A 112 12.43 2.16 -3.67
CA VAL A 112 13.86 2.38 -3.38
C VAL A 112 14.76 1.64 -4.37
N PHE A 113 14.38 0.43 -4.79
CA PHE A 113 15.05 -0.32 -5.85
C PHE A 113 15.13 0.51 -7.14
N MET A 114 14.00 1.08 -7.57
CA MET A 114 13.95 1.98 -8.72
C MET A 114 14.77 3.26 -8.52
N GLY A 115 14.79 3.82 -7.32
CA GLY A 115 15.67 4.95 -6.98
C GLY A 115 17.16 4.61 -7.17
N ILE A 116 17.61 3.45 -6.68
CA ILE A 116 18.98 2.97 -6.88
C ILE A 116 19.30 2.79 -8.38
N MET A 117 18.33 2.31 -9.17
CA MET A 117 18.48 2.20 -10.62
C MET A 117 18.70 3.57 -11.28
N VAL A 118 17.92 4.59 -10.91
CA VAL A 118 18.08 5.96 -11.40
C VAL A 118 19.46 6.53 -11.02
N VAL A 119 19.89 6.37 -9.77
CA VAL A 119 21.23 6.77 -9.31
C VAL A 119 22.33 6.08 -10.11
N GLY A 120 22.16 4.77 -10.33
CA GLY A 120 23.04 3.96 -11.17
C GLY A 120 23.12 4.50 -12.59
N PHE A 121 21.99 4.79 -13.22
CA PHE A 121 21.92 5.33 -14.57
C PHE A 121 22.66 6.67 -14.73
N VAL A 122 22.47 7.58 -13.76
CA VAL A 122 23.15 8.91 -13.74
C VAL A 122 24.67 8.75 -13.77
N CYS A 123 25.22 7.75 -13.08
CA CYS A 123 26.66 7.52 -12.98
C CYS A 123 27.29 7.01 -14.30
N THR A 124 28.19 7.80 -14.90
CA THR A 124 28.90 7.46 -16.15
C THR A 124 30.14 6.59 -15.96
N LYS A 125 30.74 6.59 -14.77
CA LYS A 125 31.97 5.83 -14.47
C LYS A 125 31.60 4.43 -13.97
N PRO A 126 31.88 3.34 -14.70
CA PRO A 126 31.41 2.00 -14.32
C PRO A 126 31.85 1.54 -12.93
N LYS A 127 33.13 1.74 -12.56
CA LYS A 127 33.65 1.36 -11.24
C LYS A 127 32.90 2.06 -10.10
N VAL A 128 32.63 3.36 -10.25
CA VAL A 128 31.90 4.17 -9.26
C VAL A 128 30.43 3.76 -9.23
N ARG A 129 29.80 3.56 -10.39
CA ARG A 129 28.41 3.10 -10.50
C ARG A 129 28.20 1.77 -9.78
N VAL A 130 29.06 0.78 -10.05
CA VAL A 130 28.99 -0.54 -9.40
C VAL A 130 29.17 -0.42 -7.89
N ALA A 131 30.08 0.45 -7.42
CA ALA A 131 30.24 0.68 -5.99
C ALA A 131 28.98 1.30 -5.35
N ILE A 132 28.43 2.36 -5.95
CA ILE A 132 27.23 3.04 -5.43
C ILE A 132 26.02 2.10 -5.44
N MET A 133 25.77 1.42 -6.56
CA MET A 133 24.67 0.46 -6.65
C MET A 133 24.88 -0.75 -5.75
N GLY A 134 26.13 -1.20 -5.58
CA GLY A 134 26.46 -2.33 -4.70
C GLY A 134 26.14 -2.01 -3.25
N VAL A 135 26.54 -0.84 -2.77
CA VAL A 135 26.19 -0.35 -1.43
C VAL A 135 24.68 -0.16 -1.30
N GLY A 136 24.04 0.46 -2.30
CA GLY A 136 22.59 0.71 -2.29
C GLY A 136 21.78 -0.59 -2.24
N PHE A 137 22.09 -1.57 -3.10
CA PHE A 137 21.39 -2.85 -3.11
C PHE A 137 21.72 -3.73 -1.92
N ALA A 138 22.95 -3.69 -1.39
CA ALA A 138 23.26 -4.39 -0.14
C ALA A 138 22.44 -3.81 1.03
N GLY A 139 22.37 -2.49 1.16
CA GLY A 139 21.54 -1.83 2.17
C GLY A 139 20.06 -2.15 2.01
N LEU A 140 19.54 -2.08 0.77
CA LEU A 140 18.15 -2.43 0.46
C LEU A 140 17.86 -3.90 0.78
N PHE A 141 18.74 -4.83 0.41
CA PHE A 141 18.57 -6.25 0.68
C PHE A 141 18.58 -6.54 2.17
N ILE A 142 19.51 -5.95 2.93
CA ILE A 142 19.56 -6.09 4.39
C ILE A 142 18.28 -5.54 5.03
N TRP A 143 17.85 -4.32 4.67
CA TRP A 143 16.63 -3.74 5.21
C TRP A 143 15.40 -4.58 4.87
N MET A 144 15.26 -5.03 3.61
CA MET A 144 14.18 -5.91 3.19
C MET A 144 14.21 -7.23 3.94
N TYR A 145 15.38 -7.88 4.07
CA TYR A 145 15.52 -9.14 4.78
C TYR A 145 15.14 -9.02 6.26
N LEU A 146 15.64 -8.00 6.95
CA LEU A 146 15.29 -7.71 8.34
C LEU A 146 13.80 -7.41 8.51
N THR A 147 13.19 -6.71 7.55
CA THR A 147 11.75 -6.42 7.61
C THR A 147 10.92 -7.70 7.47
N ILE A 148 11.25 -8.54 6.49
CA ILE A 148 10.46 -9.74 6.19
C ILE A 148 10.66 -10.85 7.21
N TYR A 149 11.91 -11.16 7.58
CA TYR A 149 12.25 -12.34 8.36
C TYR A 149 12.78 -12.05 9.76
N GLY A 150 13.15 -10.80 10.06
CA GLY A 150 13.65 -10.43 11.38
C GLY A 150 12.56 -10.36 12.42
N ASP A 151 12.91 -10.64 13.68
CA ASP A 151 12.06 -10.40 14.83
C ASP A 151 11.71 -8.90 14.91
N ASP A 152 10.44 -8.60 15.16
CA ASP A 152 9.85 -7.25 15.09
C ASP A 152 10.10 -6.51 13.76
N GLY A 153 10.39 -7.27 12.69
CA GLY A 153 10.67 -6.74 11.36
C GLY A 153 9.54 -5.88 10.79
N PHE A 154 8.28 -6.15 11.14
CA PHE A 154 7.11 -5.37 10.71
C PHE A 154 7.21 -3.88 11.10
N ARG A 155 7.95 -3.56 12.17
CA ARG A 155 8.21 -2.18 12.61
C ARG A 155 9.02 -1.36 11.58
N LEU A 156 9.72 -2.03 10.67
CA LEU A 156 10.48 -1.42 9.58
C LEU A 156 9.61 -1.11 8.34
N GLN A 157 8.31 -1.39 8.39
CA GLN A 157 7.36 -0.95 7.38
C GLN A 157 7.02 0.54 7.53
N ASN A 158 6.60 1.13 6.41
CA ASN A 158 6.07 2.49 6.36
C ASN A 158 4.71 2.58 7.07
N ALA A 159 4.42 3.75 7.64
CA ALA A 159 3.22 3.96 8.44
C ALA A 159 1.92 3.71 7.67
N GLY A 160 1.85 4.11 6.40
CA GLY A 160 0.62 3.92 5.61
C GLY A 160 0.31 2.45 5.31
N TYR A 161 1.33 1.59 5.15
CA TYR A 161 1.09 0.14 5.04
C TYR A 161 0.58 -0.45 6.36
N VAL A 162 1.15 -0.03 7.49
CA VAL A 162 0.66 -0.44 8.82
C VAL A 162 -0.79 0.00 9.00
N GLU A 163 -1.10 1.26 8.69
CA GLU A 163 -2.45 1.83 8.75
C GLU A 163 -3.44 1.06 7.87
N ALA A 164 -3.07 0.75 6.62
CA ALA A 164 -3.91 -0.03 5.72
C ALA A 164 -4.20 -1.45 6.28
N MET A 165 -3.22 -2.06 6.94
CA MET A 165 -3.39 -3.38 7.57
C MET A 165 -4.30 -3.32 8.80
N VAL A 166 -4.18 -2.26 9.61
CA VAL A 166 -5.05 -2.06 10.78
C VAL A 166 -6.47 -1.73 10.34
N THR A 167 -6.65 -0.82 9.40
CA THR A 167 -7.98 -0.36 8.95
C THR A 167 -8.82 -1.51 8.41
N SER A 168 -8.20 -2.46 7.70
CA SER A 168 -8.93 -3.65 7.23
C SER A 168 -9.30 -4.66 8.33
N MET A 169 -8.75 -4.49 9.54
CA MET A 169 -8.93 -5.37 10.70
C MET A 169 -9.75 -4.76 11.85
N ASP A 170 -9.67 -3.45 12.08
CA ASP A 170 -10.15 -2.74 13.30
C ASP A 170 -11.66 -2.87 13.56
N GLN A 171 -12.38 -3.46 12.61
CA GLN A 171 -13.81 -3.66 12.67
C GLN A 171 -14.23 -4.89 13.53
N GLU A 172 -13.32 -5.78 13.96
CA GLU A 172 -13.63 -6.83 14.96
C GLU A 172 -13.74 -6.26 16.40
N ALA A 173 -13.13 -5.10 16.69
CA ALA A 173 -13.20 -4.49 18.01
C ALA A 173 -14.59 -3.94 18.34
N ALA A 174 -15.43 -3.70 17.32
CA ALA A 174 -16.82 -3.27 17.48
C ALA A 174 -17.75 -4.47 17.80
N ASP A 175 -17.62 -5.58 17.07
CA ASP A 175 -18.53 -6.74 17.21
C ASP A 175 -18.22 -7.65 18.40
N ALA A 176 -17.00 -7.64 18.94
CA ALA A 176 -16.61 -8.44 20.11
C ALA A 176 -16.89 -7.74 21.46
N SER A 177 -17.50 -6.55 21.44
CA SER A 177 -17.61 -5.68 22.63
C SER A 177 -18.88 -5.87 23.47
N GLU A 178 -19.73 -6.86 23.19
CA GLU A 178 -20.88 -7.15 24.05
C GLU A 178 -20.55 -8.04 25.28
N GLU A 179 -19.36 -8.67 25.35
CA GLU A 179 -18.98 -9.53 26.47
C GLU A 179 -17.47 -9.46 26.82
N ASP A 180 -16.91 -8.29 27.12
CA ASP A 180 -15.84 -8.20 28.13
C ASP A 180 -15.58 -6.76 28.55
N ASP A 181 -15.76 -6.49 29.85
CA ASP A 181 -15.31 -5.26 30.52
C ASP A 181 -13.77 -5.30 30.64
N SER A 182 -13.05 -5.13 29.53
CA SER A 182 -11.61 -4.83 29.59
C SER A 182 -11.12 -3.99 28.39
N GLU A 183 -10.91 -2.70 28.68
CA GLU A 183 -9.95 -1.79 28.05
C GLU A 183 -9.76 -1.93 26.52
N ILE A 184 -10.67 -1.35 25.74
CA ILE A 184 -10.42 -1.03 24.33
C ILE A 184 -10.38 0.49 24.17
N VAL A 185 -9.19 1.02 23.84
CA VAL A 185 -9.00 2.40 23.41
C VAL A 185 -9.58 2.57 22.00
N ILE A 186 -10.89 2.75 21.91
CA ILE A 186 -11.61 3.08 20.67
C ILE A 186 -11.66 4.60 20.55
N GLY A 187 -10.79 5.19 19.74
CA GLY A 187 -10.62 6.65 19.64
C GLY A 187 -11.76 7.43 18.95
N GLY A 188 -12.89 6.80 18.63
CA GLY A 188 -14.02 7.44 17.93
C GLY A 188 -15.32 7.37 18.73
N ILE A 189 -15.82 6.16 18.95
CA ILE A 189 -17.10 5.92 19.64
C ILE A 189 -17.04 6.33 21.11
N VAL A 190 -15.92 6.08 21.79
CA VAL A 190 -15.74 6.45 23.21
C VAL A 190 -15.68 7.96 23.40
N GLY A 191 -15.20 8.71 22.39
CA GLY A 191 -15.20 10.17 22.41
C GLY A 191 -16.61 10.75 22.32
N ALA A 192 -17.41 10.27 21.36
CA ALA A 192 -18.80 10.67 21.20
C ALA A 192 -19.68 10.25 22.41
N LEU A 193 -19.42 9.05 22.97
CA LEU A 193 -20.12 8.58 24.16
C LEU A 193 -19.77 9.41 25.39
N LYS A 194 -18.49 9.81 25.55
CA LYS A 194 -18.05 10.71 26.62
C LYS A 194 -18.75 12.06 26.52
N GLU A 195 -18.78 12.67 25.34
CA GLU A 195 -19.41 13.97 25.13
C GLU A 195 -20.91 13.92 25.48
N SER A 196 -21.61 12.86 25.05
CA SER A 196 -23.01 12.63 25.39
C SER A 196 -23.26 12.43 26.91
N LEU A 197 -22.34 11.75 27.60
CA LEU A 197 -22.40 11.51 29.04
C LEU A 197 -22.08 12.78 29.85
N GLU A 198 -21.12 13.58 29.40
CA GLU A 198 -20.77 14.86 30.01
C GLU A 198 -21.88 15.91 29.83
N GLU A 199 -22.55 15.91 28.68
CA GLU A 199 -23.73 16.75 28.42
C GLU A 199 -24.92 16.36 29.31
N SER A 200 -25.00 15.08 29.70
CA SER A 200 -25.97 14.56 30.68
C SER A 200 -25.55 14.80 32.14
N GLY A 201 -24.45 15.52 32.39
CA GLY A 201 -23.96 15.87 33.71
C GLY A 201 -23.17 14.77 34.43
N VAL A 202 -22.78 13.71 33.71
CA VAL A 202 -21.96 12.60 34.23
C VAL A 202 -20.51 12.85 33.83
N VAL A 203 -19.62 13.05 34.81
CA VAL A 203 -18.19 13.24 34.55
C VAL A 203 -17.56 11.89 34.26
N VAL A 204 -17.02 11.71 33.05
CA VAL A 204 -16.36 10.48 32.61
C VAL A 204 -14.87 10.76 32.38
N GLU A 205 -14.02 10.27 33.28
CA GLU A 205 -12.57 10.31 33.09
C GLU A 205 -12.11 9.10 32.28
N LEU A 206 -11.58 9.33 31.07
CA LEU A 206 -10.96 8.28 30.27
C LEU A 206 -9.49 8.10 30.68
N PRO A 207 -8.91 6.88 30.56
CA PRO A 207 -7.48 6.66 30.75
C PRO A 207 -6.61 7.54 29.83
N SER A 208 -7.11 7.86 28.64
CA SER A 208 -6.48 8.77 27.66
C SER A 208 -6.35 10.22 28.16
N ASP A 209 -7.22 10.66 29.07
CA ASP A 209 -7.17 12.02 29.65
C ASP A 209 -5.99 12.18 30.63
N LYS A 210 -5.45 11.08 31.15
CA LYS A 210 -4.24 11.09 31.99
C LYS A 210 -2.96 11.15 31.15
N GLU A 211 -2.98 10.63 29.93
CA GLU A 211 -1.81 10.62 29.02
C GLU A 211 -1.68 11.92 28.21
N ALA A 212 -2.80 12.57 27.86
CA ALA A 212 -2.82 13.81 27.07
C ALA A 212 -2.18 15.02 27.77
N LYS A 213 -1.93 14.95 29.09
CA LYS A 213 -1.26 16.04 29.83
C LYS A 213 0.26 16.07 29.67
N THR A 214 0.88 15.14 28.91
CA THR A 214 2.34 15.02 28.91
C THR A 214 3.07 15.35 27.61
N ASP A 215 2.43 15.43 26.44
CA ASP A 215 3.20 15.51 25.20
C ASP A 215 2.86 16.71 24.31
N GLY A 216 3.72 17.73 24.43
CA GLY A 216 3.83 18.83 23.49
C GLY A 216 4.31 18.38 22.11
N ALA A 217 3.77 19.02 21.08
CA ALA A 217 4.01 18.73 19.67
C ALA A 217 5.49 18.62 19.26
N SER A 218 5.88 17.47 18.69
CA SER A 218 7.00 17.32 17.74
C SER A 218 6.97 15.93 17.09
N ALA A 219 7.87 15.65 16.14
CA ALA A 219 8.00 14.43 15.32
C ALA A 219 7.99 13.06 16.07
N ALA A 220 7.95 13.05 17.39
CA ALA A 220 7.71 11.87 18.23
C ALA A 220 6.27 11.30 18.08
N GLY A 221 5.29 12.12 17.67
CA GLY A 221 3.88 11.68 17.59
C GLY A 221 3.58 10.67 16.47
N ALA A 222 4.25 10.77 15.31
CA ALA A 222 3.99 9.89 14.18
C ALA A 222 4.59 8.47 14.38
N ASP A 223 5.77 8.38 14.99
CA ASP A 223 6.36 7.08 15.34
C ASP A 223 5.56 6.42 16.47
N SER A 224 5.11 7.20 17.46
CA SER A 224 4.18 6.75 18.51
C SER A 224 2.87 6.19 17.93
N HIS A 225 2.26 6.88 16.95
CA HIS A 225 1.04 6.41 16.29
C HIS A 225 1.23 5.07 15.56
N LYS A 226 2.33 4.93 14.80
CA LYS A 226 2.64 3.68 14.10
C LYS A 226 2.85 2.52 15.07
N LEU A 227 3.57 2.76 16.17
CA LEU A 227 3.80 1.74 17.20
C LEU A 227 2.50 1.30 17.87
N ARG A 228 1.58 2.24 18.14
CA ARG A 228 0.24 1.90 18.66
C ARG A 228 -0.54 0.99 17.71
N MET A 229 -0.52 1.29 16.41
CA MET A 229 -1.17 0.44 15.39
C MET A 229 -0.56 -0.96 15.32
N ILE A 230 0.77 -1.07 15.42
CA ILE A 230 1.45 -2.37 15.48
C ILE A 230 1.04 -3.13 16.74
N GLN A 231 0.91 -2.43 17.87
CA GLN A 231 0.46 -3.02 19.12
C GLN A 231 -0.98 -3.53 19.04
N GLN A 232 -1.88 -2.82 18.36
CA GLN A 232 -3.24 -3.29 18.09
C GLN A 232 -3.23 -4.60 17.27
N LEU A 233 -2.46 -4.66 16.18
CA LEU A 233 -2.32 -5.89 15.39
C LEU A 233 -1.77 -7.05 16.21
N LYS A 234 -0.78 -6.78 17.05
CA LYS A 234 -0.20 -7.77 17.96
C LYS A 234 -1.25 -8.30 18.95
N GLN A 235 -2.05 -7.44 19.56
CA GLN A 235 -3.13 -7.86 20.47
C GLN A 235 -4.14 -8.76 19.75
N THR A 236 -4.55 -8.40 18.53
CA THR A 236 -5.47 -9.24 17.76
C THR A 236 -4.86 -10.58 17.36
N TYR A 237 -3.55 -10.61 17.07
CA TYR A 237 -2.83 -11.87 16.82
C TYR A 237 -2.74 -12.74 18.06
N GLU A 238 -2.42 -12.15 19.22
CA GLU A 238 -2.30 -12.86 20.49
C GLU A 238 -3.65 -13.50 20.89
N LYS A 239 -4.77 -12.82 20.67
CA LYS A 239 -6.11 -13.41 20.83
C LYS A 239 -6.32 -14.64 19.94
N ASP A 240 -5.92 -14.57 18.66
CA ASP A 240 -6.00 -15.71 17.75
C ASP A 240 -5.08 -16.87 18.18
N PHE A 241 -3.93 -16.57 18.80
CA PHE A 241 -3.01 -17.57 19.33
C PHE A 241 -3.60 -18.26 20.57
N GLU A 242 -4.16 -17.49 21.51
CA GLU A 242 -4.85 -18.02 22.69
C GLU A 242 -6.06 -18.89 22.33
N GLN A 243 -6.77 -18.53 21.26
CA GLN A 243 -7.90 -19.29 20.73
C GLN A 243 -7.48 -20.48 19.85
N GLY A 244 -6.18 -20.71 19.68
CA GLY A 244 -5.64 -21.84 18.89
C GLY A 244 -5.87 -21.72 17.38
N ARG A 245 -6.21 -20.53 16.87
CA ARG A 245 -6.38 -20.26 15.43
C ARG A 245 -5.04 -20.15 14.70
N VAL A 246 -3.99 -19.73 15.42
CA VAL A 246 -2.60 -19.73 14.95
C VAL A 246 -1.73 -20.56 15.89
N SER A 247 -0.69 -21.19 15.35
CA SER A 247 0.16 -22.15 16.08
C SER A 247 1.46 -21.58 16.62
N GLU A 248 1.88 -20.42 16.13
CA GLU A 248 3.17 -19.81 16.45
C GLU A 248 2.94 -18.56 17.31
N PRO A 249 3.82 -18.28 18.29
CA PRO A 249 3.73 -17.03 19.04
C PRO A 249 4.11 -15.83 18.16
N TRP A 250 3.67 -14.64 18.56
CA TRP A 250 4.05 -13.40 17.87
C TRP A 250 5.58 -13.22 17.83
N ASN A 251 6.15 -13.13 16.64
CA ASN A 251 7.53 -12.74 16.40
C ASN A 251 7.65 -11.35 15.75
N GLY A 252 6.54 -10.78 15.28
CA GLY A 252 6.50 -9.43 14.70
C GLY A 252 7.24 -9.29 13.36
N SER A 253 7.66 -10.40 12.74
CA SER A 253 8.20 -10.39 11.39
C SER A 253 7.11 -10.01 10.38
N ASN A 254 7.46 -9.25 9.34
CA ASN A 254 6.46 -8.89 8.34
C ASN A 254 5.92 -10.12 7.58
N PHE A 255 6.70 -11.21 7.47
CA PHE A 255 6.20 -12.48 6.93
C PHE A 255 5.04 -13.06 7.76
N GLN A 256 5.19 -13.09 9.09
CA GLN A 256 4.13 -13.56 9.99
C GLN A 256 2.90 -12.68 9.88
N VAL A 257 3.07 -11.36 10.02
CA VAL A 257 1.96 -10.40 10.00
C VAL A 257 1.22 -10.44 8.66
N MET A 258 1.93 -10.42 7.53
CA MET A 258 1.30 -10.48 6.20
C MET A 258 0.48 -11.76 5.98
N THR A 259 1.04 -12.91 6.36
CA THR A 259 0.41 -14.20 6.04
C THR A 259 -0.77 -14.50 6.97
N TRP A 260 -0.67 -14.11 8.23
CA TRP A 260 -1.79 -14.15 9.17
C TRP A 260 -2.90 -13.18 8.76
N HIS A 261 -2.56 -11.92 8.52
CA HIS A 261 -3.52 -10.88 8.14
C HIS A 261 -4.27 -11.25 6.86
N TYR A 262 -3.57 -11.79 5.85
CA TYR A 262 -4.20 -12.23 4.61
C TYR A 262 -5.22 -13.34 4.86
N GLY A 263 -4.86 -14.37 5.64
CA GLY A 263 -5.78 -15.45 5.99
C GLY A 263 -6.98 -14.96 6.80
N LYS A 264 -6.73 -14.09 7.79
CA LYS A 264 -7.78 -13.49 8.64
C LYS A 264 -8.73 -12.63 7.82
N SER A 265 -8.20 -11.78 6.95
CA SER A 265 -8.99 -10.90 6.06
C SER A 265 -9.89 -11.73 5.12
N LEU A 266 -9.36 -12.78 4.50
CA LEU A 266 -10.16 -13.66 3.64
C LEU A 266 -11.27 -14.37 4.44
N GLY A 267 -10.95 -14.87 5.63
CA GLY A 267 -11.87 -15.62 6.50
C GLY A 267 -12.99 -14.79 7.10
N ARG A 268 -12.79 -13.47 7.16
CA ARG A 268 -13.73 -12.53 7.78
C ARG A 268 -15.09 -12.50 7.10
N TYR A 269 -15.09 -12.38 5.77
CA TYR A 269 -16.31 -12.36 4.96
C TYR A 269 -16.68 -13.75 4.47
N PHE A 270 -15.67 -14.60 4.23
CA PHE A 270 -15.86 -15.94 3.69
C PHE A 270 -15.17 -16.96 4.58
N ASN A 271 -15.87 -17.49 5.59
CA ASN A 271 -15.33 -18.54 6.44
C ASN A 271 -15.28 -19.90 5.70
N ASN A 272 -14.37 -20.01 4.72
CA ASN A 272 -14.12 -21.21 3.92
C ASN A 272 -12.63 -21.61 3.99
N PRO A 273 -12.24 -22.40 5.00
CA PRO A 273 -10.86 -22.86 5.15
C PRO A 273 -10.32 -23.64 3.95
N GLU A 274 -11.17 -24.35 3.21
CA GLU A 274 -10.75 -25.16 2.05
C GLU A 274 -10.17 -24.31 0.92
N GLU A 275 -10.67 -23.08 0.74
CA GLU A 275 -10.13 -22.11 -0.21
C GLU A 275 -9.02 -21.25 0.40
N ILE A 276 -9.15 -20.86 1.68
CA ILE A 276 -8.24 -19.89 2.30
C ILE A 276 -6.87 -20.50 2.59
N VAL A 277 -6.81 -21.72 3.13
CA VAL A 277 -5.54 -22.38 3.48
C VAL A 277 -4.60 -22.47 2.27
N PRO A 278 -5.02 -22.95 1.08
CA PRO A 278 -4.15 -22.96 -0.09
C PRO A 278 -3.79 -21.55 -0.59
N MET A 279 -4.67 -20.56 -0.47
CA MET A 279 -4.34 -19.16 -0.82
C MET A 279 -3.24 -18.60 0.08
N VAL A 280 -3.30 -18.83 1.39
CA VAL A 280 -2.25 -18.43 2.34
C VAL A 280 -0.94 -19.16 2.06
N ALA A 281 -0.99 -20.46 1.75
CA ALA A 281 0.20 -21.23 1.36
C ALA A 281 0.85 -20.68 0.08
N ASN A 282 0.04 -20.30 -0.92
CA ASN A 282 0.52 -19.65 -2.14
C ASN A 282 1.16 -18.30 -1.84
N LEU A 283 0.56 -17.48 -0.95
CA LEU A 283 1.15 -16.21 -0.53
C LEU A 283 2.51 -16.43 0.16
N LYS A 284 2.62 -17.41 1.07
CA LYS A 284 3.88 -17.77 1.72
C LYS A 284 4.97 -18.08 0.69
N ILE A 285 4.65 -18.88 -0.33
CA ILE A 285 5.58 -19.22 -1.42
C ILE A 285 5.92 -17.96 -2.24
N ALA A 286 4.90 -17.17 -2.61
CA ALA A 286 5.06 -15.97 -3.42
C ALA A 286 6.03 -14.96 -2.77
N ILE A 287 5.91 -14.72 -1.47
CA ILE A 287 6.82 -13.82 -0.73
C ILE A 287 8.28 -14.27 -0.88
N HIS A 288 8.58 -15.55 -0.66
CA HIS A 288 9.94 -16.09 -0.80
C HIS A 288 10.45 -15.99 -2.25
N VAL A 289 9.61 -16.34 -3.22
CA VAL A 289 9.95 -16.28 -4.65
C VAL A 289 10.25 -14.85 -5.09
N VAL A 290 9.43 -13.88 -4.68
CA VAL A 290 9.63 -12.47 -5.03
C VAL A 290 10.90 -11.92 -4.38
N ILE A 291 11.18 -12.24 -3.12
CA ILE A 291 12.42 -11.81 -2.46
C ILE A 291 13.66 -12.40 -3.14
N ALA A 292 13.63 -13.69 -3.46
CA ALA A 292 14.71 -14.34 -4.21
C ALA A 292 14.87 -13.75 -5.61
N GLY A 293 13.75 -13.46 -6.29
CA GLY A 293 13.71 -12.80 -7.58
C GLY A 293 14.30 -11.39 -7.54
N LEU A 294 13.95 -10.59 -6.54
CA LEU A 294 14.51 -9.25 -6.32
C LEU A 294 16.02 -9.31 -6.04
N ALA A 295 16.47 -10.25 -5.20
CA ALA A 295 17.90 -10.46 -4.96
C ALA A 295 18.65 -10.84 -6.25
N GLY A 296 18.08 -11.74 -7.05
CA GLY A 296 18.61 -12.10 -8.37
C GLY A 296 18.66 -10.91 -9.32
N ALA A 297 17.61 -10.08 -9.35
CA ALA A 297 17.55 -8.86 -10.15
C ALA A 297 18.62 -7.84 -9.72
N MET A 298 18.85 -7.66 -8.42
CA MET A 298 19.93 -6.80 -7.90
C MET A 298 21.30 -7.27 -8.42
N LEU A 299 21.60 -8.57 -8.31
CA LEU A 299 22.86 -9.14 -8.80
C LEU A 299 23.03 -9.00 -10.32
N LEU A 300 21.95 -9.23 -11.08
CA LEU A 300 21.93 -9.08 -12.53
C LEU A 300 22.18 -7.63 -12.96
N LEU A 301 21.54 -6.67 -12.29
CA LEU A 301 21.75 -5.24 -12.55
C LEU A 301 23.16 -4.78 -12.15
N LEU A 302 23.74 -5.30 -11.05
CA LEU A 302 25.14 -5.05 -10.70
C LEU A 302 26.10 -5.59 -11.75
N PHE A 303 25.81 -6.77 -12.32
CA PHE A 303 26.56 -7.31 -13.45
C PHE A 303 26.48 -6.38 -14.66
N GLY A 304 25.26 -5.94 -15.03
CA GLY A 304 25.01 -4.99 -16.12
C GLY A 304 25.68 -3.63 -15.91
N ALA A 305 25.74 -3.16 -14.67
CA ALA A 305 26.33 -1.88 -14.29
C ALA A 305 27.85 -1.81 -14.56
N ARG A 306 28.53 -2.91 -14.88
CA ARG A 306 29.96 -2.92 -15.24
C ARG A 306 30.27 -2.29 -16.60
N LYS A 307 29.27 -2.12 -17.48
CA LYS A 307 29.45 -1.59 -18.85
C LYS A 307 28.56 -0.38 -19.10
N ASN A 308 29.03 0.56 -19.93
CA ASN A 308 28.28 1.75 -20.35
C ASN A 308 27.44 1.48 -21.61
N GLY A 309 26.68 0.38 -21.60
CA GLY A 309 25.90 -0.06 -22.74
C GLY A 309 25.36 -1.47 -22.56
N GLY A 310 24.64 -1.96 -23.58
CA GLY A 310 23.92 -3.22 -23.52
C GLY A 310 22.57 -3.10 -22.81
N ILE A 311 21.74 -4.15 -22.93
CA ILE A 311 20.36 -4.13 -22.44
C ILE A 311 20.27 -3.89 -20.93
N LEU A 312 21.14 -4.54 -20.15
CA LEU A 312 21.12 -4.44 -18.68
C LEU A 312 21.45 -3.03 -18.15
N TYR A 313 22.28 -2.27 -18.84
CA TYR A 313 22.52 -0.87 -18.50
C TYR A 313 21.28 -0.01 -18.75
N TRP A 314 20.59 -0.26 -19.87
CA TRP A 314 19.38 0.49 -20.23
C TRP A 314 18.19 0.15 -19.33
N LEU A 315 18.13 -1.06 -18.76
CA LEU A 315 17.11 -1.39 -17.76
C LEU A 315 17.11 -0.41 -16.58
N LEU A 316 18.26 0.16 -16.21
CA LEU A 316 18.39 1.14 -15.12
C LEU A 316 17.54 2.40 -15.29
N VAL A 317 17.18 2.75 -16.53
CA VAL A 317 16.27 3.87 -16.82
C VAL A 317 14.94 3.41 -17.36
N LEU A 318 14.92 2.33 -18.16
CA LEU A 318 13.70 1.84 -18.81
C LEU A 318 12.68 1.29 -17.81
N VAL A 319 13.13 0.60 -16.75
CA VAL A 319 12.22 0.03 -15.74
C VAL A 319 11.55 1.14 -14.93
N PRO A 320 12.27 2.11 -14.32
CA PRO A 320 11.60 3.23 -13.65
C PRO A 320 10.72 4.08 -14.59
N MET A 321 11.13 4.23 -15.86
CA MET A 321 10.35 4.93 -16.87
C MET A 321 9.04 4.21 -17.22
N ALA A 322 8.99 2.89 -17.08
CA ALA A 322 7.81 2.06 -17.34
C ALA A 322 6.87 1.91 -16.13
N LEU A 323 7.15 2.59 -15.00
CA LEU A 323 6.30 2.57 -13.79
C LEU A 323 4.80 2.74 -14.07
N PRO A 324 4.32 3.75 -14.84
CA PRO A 324 2.88 3.89 -15.09
C PRO A 324 2.29 2.69 -15.86
N LEU A 325 3.08 2.04 -16.72
CA LEU A 325 2.63 0.84 -17.43
C LEU A 325 2.53 -0.35 -16.47
N PHE A 326 3.53 -0.56 -15.61
CA PHE A 326 3.49 -1.62 -14.61
C PHE A 326 2.31 -1.46 -13.66
N PHE A 327 2.03 -0.22 -13.23
CA PHE A 327 0.86 0.07 -12.40
C PHE A 327 -0.45 -0.35 -13.07
N ILE A 328 -0.68 0.03 -14.34
CA ILE A 328 -1.92 -0.34 -15.05
C ILE A 328 -2.04 -1.86 -15.23
N ILE A 329 -0.93 -2.53 -15.55
CA ILE A 329 -0.92 -3.99 -15.70
C ILE A 329 -1.30 -4.66 -14.37
N ASP A 330 -0.64 -4.28 -13.28
CA ASP A 330 -0.87 -4.85 -11.96
C ASP A 330 -2.31 -4.57 -11.48
N TYR A 331 -2.74 -3.31 -11.55
CA TYR A 331 -4.09 -2.88 -11.20
C TYR A 331 -5.16 -3.65 -11.99
N ALA A 332 -5.02 -3.74 -13.31
CA ALA A 332 -5.97 -4.49 -14.14
C ALA A 332 -5.93 -6.00 -13.84
N ALA A 333 -4.75 -6.58 -13.60
CA ALA A 333 -4.63 -8.00 -13.26
C ALA A 333 -5.37 -8.33 -11.95
N TRP A 334 -5.25 -7.48 -10.93
CA TRP A 334 -5.97 -7.66 -9.68
C TRP A 334 -7.47 -7.47 -9.81
N LEU A 335 -7.93 -6.46 -10.57
CA LEU A 335 -9.34 -6.30 -10.88
C LEU A 335 -9.89 -7.54 -11.61
N TRP A 336 -9.15 -8.06 -12.59
CA TRP A 336 -9.52 -9.29 -13.27
C TRP A 336 -9.63 -10.46 -12.30
N TRP A 337 -8.64 -10.61 -11.41
CA TRP A 337 -8.64 -11.65 -10.38
C TRP A 337 -9.88 -11.55 -9.49
N TYR A 338 -10.24 -10.35 -9.01
CA TYR A 338 -11.44 -10.16 -8.20
C TYR A 338 -12.73 -10.59 -8.92
N GLY A 339 -12.89 -10.18 -10.18
CA GLY A 339 -14.11 -10.49 -10.94
C GLY A 339 -14.17 -11.92 -11.50
N HIS A 340 -13.07 -12.69 -11.46
CA HIS A 340 -13.00 -14.08 -11.93
C HIS A 340 -12.74 -15.10 -10.82
N THR A 341 -12.42 -14.65 -9.61
CA THR A 341 -12.19 -15.47 -8.42
C THR A 341 -13.30 -15.19 -7.41
N LEU A 342 -14.54 -15.41 -7.83
CA LEU A 342 -15.73 -15.17 -7.03
C LEU A 342 -16.00 -16.36 -6.10
N ASN A 343 -16.25 -16.08 -4.83
CA ASN A 343 -16.62 -17.06 -3.82
C ASN A 343 -18.11 -17.42 -3.91
N ALA A 344 -18.41 -18.72 -3.81
CA ALA A 344 -19.79 -19.23 -3.91
C ALA A 344 -20.69 -18.86 -2.71
N MET A 345 -20.11 -18.39 -1.60
CA MET A 345 -20.85 -17.94 -0.42
C MET A 345 -21.38 -16.51 -0.52
N GLY A 346 -21.10 -15.79 -1.62
CA GLY A 346 -21.72 -14.49 -1.88
C GLY A 346 -23.24 -14.61 -1.95
N ALA A 347 -23.97 -13.65 -1.38
CA ALA A 347 -25.43 -13.64 -1.39
C ALA A 347 -26.04 -13.60 -2.81
N PHE A 348 -25.33 -12.94 -3.74
CA PHE A 348 -25.72 -12.82 -5.14
C PHE A 348 -24.70 -13.51 -6.03
N ALA A 349 -25.11 -14.57 -6.70
CA ALA A 349 -24.31 -15.21 -7.73
C ALA A 349 -24.25 -14.31 -8.97
N VAL A 350 -23.10 -13.67 -9.19
CA VAL A 350 -22.81 -12.92 -10.42
C VAL A 350 -21.93 -13.75 -11.35
N LYS A 351 -22.11 -13.57 -12.66
CA LYS A 351 -21.22 -14.20 -13.64
C LYS A 351 -19.85 -13.53 -13.56
N PRO A 352 -18.75 -14.25 -13.86
CA PRO A 352 -17.43 -13.65 -13.96
C PRO A 352 -17.45 -12.40 -14.83
N PHE A 353 -16.82 -11.34 -14.35
CA PHE A 353 -16.81 -10.04 -15.00
C PHE A 353 -15.47 -9.34 -14.76
N MET A 354 -15.28 -8.21 -15.42
CA MET A 354 -14.13 -7.34 -15.19
C MET A 354 -14.62 -6.08 -14.49
N PRO A 355 -14.23 -5.82 -13.23
CA PRO A 355 -14.44 -4.52 -12.61
C PRO A 355 -13.87 -3.40 -13.49
N THR A 356 -14.49 -2.23 -13.47
CA THR A 356 -14.11 -1.12 -14.35
C THR A 356 -12.66 -0.68 -14.08
N VAL A 357 -11.78 -0.92 -15.06
CA VAL A 357 -10.38 -0.49 -15.01
C VAL A 357 -10.27 1.02 -15.22
N PHE A 358 -11.05 1.57 -16.15
CA PHE A 358 -11.01 3.00 -16.46
C PHE A 358 -12.37 3.45 -17.03
N GLY A 359 -12.82 4.61 -16.59
CA GLY A 359 -14.07 5.23 -17.02
C GLY A 359 -15.26 4.84 -16.15
N ASP A 360 -16.45 4.94 -16.73
CA ASP A 360 -17.71 4.58 -16.11
C ASP A 360 -18.12 3.17 -16.51
N GLY A 361 -18.64 2.41 -15.56
CA GLY A 361 -19.23 1.10 -15.81
C GLY A 361 -20.40 0.82 -14.88
N LYS A 362 -20.81 -0.44 -14.84
CA LYS A 362 -21.91 -0.89 -14.00
C LYS A 362 -21.68 -2.32 -13.55
N VAL A 363 -21.88 -2.56 -12.26
CA VAL A 363 -21.84 -3.90 -11.64
C VAL A 363 -23.12 -4.05 -10.83
N ALA A 364 -24.00 -4.97 -11.25
CA ALA A 364 -25.35 -5.09 -10.71
C ALA A 364 -26.10 -3.74 -10.72
N GLN A 365 -26.48 -3.21 -9.56
CA GLN A 365 -27.17 -1.91 -9.42
C GLN A 365 -26.21 -0.73 -9.17
N PHE A 366 -24.92 -1.00 -9.02
CA PHE A 366 -23.91 0.01 -8.77
C PHE A 366 -23.35 0.55 -10.08
N ALA A 367 -23.37 1.87 -10.25
CA ALA A 367 -22.52 2.52 -11.22
C ALA A 367 -21.10 2.59 -10.63
N THR A 368 -20.12 2.20 -11.44
CA THR A 368 -18.71 2.15 -11.07
C THR A 368 -17.98 3.28 -11.78
N HIS A 369 -17.17 4.02 -11.04
CA HIS A 369 -16.33 5.09 -11.58
C HIS A 369 -14.88 4.79 -11.23
N SER A 370 -13.99 4.77 -12.24
CA SER A 370 -12.59 4.41 -12.03
C SER A 370 -11.67 5.31 -12.86
N TYR A 371 -10.85 6.13 -12.18
CA TYR A 371 -10.06 7.14 -12.86
C TYR A 371 -8.68 7.37 -12.22
N PRO A 372 -7.69 7.81 -13.03
CA PRO A 372 -6.39 8.22 -12.53
C PRO A 372 -6.51 9.39 -11.56
N TYR A 373 -5.58 9.43 -10.62
CA TYR A 373 -5.43 10.53 -9.67
C TYR A 373 -4.01 11.10 -9.69
N THR A 374 -3.71 12.01 -8.76
CA THR A 374 -2.47 12.80 -8.72
C THR A 374 -1.21 11.94 -8.85
N GLY A 375 -1.14 10.81 -8.13
CA GLY A 375 -0.02 9.87 -8.18
C GLY A 375 0.22 9.30 -9.57
N PHE A 376 -0.84 8.92 -10.31
CA PHE A 376 -0.68 8.40 -11.68
C PHE A 376 -0.19 9.49 -12.65
N PHE A 377 -0.69 10.72 -12.53
CA PHE A 377 -0.18 11.83 -13.34
C PHE A 377 1.28 12.15 -13.04
N LEU A 378 1.72 12.02 -11.78
CA LEU A 378 3.14 12.12 -11.43
C LEU A 378 3.97 11.00 -12.05
N MET A 379 3.47 9.77 -12.13
CA MET A 379 4.11 8.68 -12.88
C MET A 379 4.21 9.02 -14.38
N LEU A 380 3.18 9.62 -14.97
CA LEU A 380 3.21 10.08 -16.36
C LEU A 380 4.20 11.22 -16.60
N VAL A 381 4.52 12.04 -15.59
CA VAL A 381 5.58 13.06 -15.66
C VAL A 381 6.97 12.43 -15.48
N LEU A 382 7.09 11.40 -14.64
CA LEU A 382 8.34 10.67 -14.43
C LEU A 382 8.87 10.06 -15.74
N SER A 383 7.99 9.43 -16.54
CA SER A 383 8.37 8.79 -17.80
C SER A 383 9.09 9.73 -18.80
N PRO A 384 8.55 10.90 -19.20
CA PRO A 384 9.23 11.82 -20.10
C PRO A 384 10.50 12.43 -19.49
N VAL A 385 10.55 12.69 -18.17
CA VAL A 385 11.78 13.14 -17.49
C VAL A 385 12.90 12.13 -17.69
N LEU A 386 12.62 10.84 -17.46
CA LEU A 386 13.57 9.76 -17.66
C LEU A 386 13.86 9.50 -19.14
N ALA A 387 12.88 9.66 -20.03
CA ALA A 387 13.08 9.51 -21.47
C ALA A 387 14.04 10.57 -22.02
N VAL A 388 13.90 11.83 -21.61
CA VAL A 388 14.84 12.90 -21.98
C VAL A 388 16.23 12.59 -21.44
N ALA A 389 16.35 12.15 -20.19
CA ALA A 389 17.63 11.73 -19.61
C ALA A 389 18.26 10.55 -20.40
N ALA A 390 17.46 9.56 -20.81
CA ALA A 390 17.85 8.43 -21.62
C ALA A 390 18.36 8.85 -23.01
N LEU A 391 17.65 9.74 -23.70
CA LEU A 391 18.03 10.24 -25.03
C LEU A 391 19.34 11.04 -24.99
N ILE A 392 19.51 11.92 -23.99
CA ILE A 392 20.76 12.67 -23.80
C ILE A 392 21.92 11.70 -23.57
N ARG A 393 21.74 10.70 -22.71
CA ARG A 393 22.76 9.68 -22.43
C ARG A 393 23.08 8.82 -23.65
N LYS A 394 22.07 8.46 -24.46
CA LYS A 394 22.24 7.70 -25.70
C LYS A 394 23.11 8.47 -26.69
N LYS A 395 22.84 9.77 -26.86
CA LYS A 395 23.66 10.66 -27.69
C LYS A 395 25.09 10.76 -27.17
N GLN A 396 25.26 10.95 -25.85
CA GLN A 396 26.56 11.05 -25.20
C GLN A 396 27.43 9.80 -25.41
N PHE A 397 26.84 8.60 -25.40
CA PHE A 397 27.57 7.34 -25.61
C PHE A 397 27.81 6.99 -27.08
N LYS A 398 27.01 7.49 -28.03
CA LYS A 398 27.24 7.32 -29.47
C LYS A 398 28.37 8.21 -30.00
N GLU A 399 28.60 9.34 -29.36
CA GLU A 399 29.62 10.34 -29.73
C GLU A 399 30.97 10.13 -29.00
N ASN A 400 31.08 9.06 -28.19
CA ASN A 400 32.33 8.53 -27.62
C ASN A 400 32.82 7.35 -28.45
#